data_AF-M3YRD7-F1
#
_entry.id   AF-M3YRD7-F1
#
_cell.length_a   1.000
_cell.length_b   1.000
_cell.length_c   1.000
_cell.angle_alpha   90.00
_cell.angle_beta   90.00
_cell.angle_gamma   90.00
#
_symmetry.space_group_name_H-M   'P 1'
#
loop_
_entity.id
_entity.type
_entity.pdbx_description
1 polymer ?
#
loop_
_entity_poly.entity_id
_entity_poly.type
_entity_poly.pdbx_seq_one_letter_code
_entity_poly.pdbx_strand_id
1 'polypeptide(L)'
;MCSTMKLLRVLVLIALPLYCFAGSGCPLVEEVVNKTIDSQVSVDEYQTFMKPFSNDPITDKAIAQLKECFLTQSDETLSKVGEMMDIIYKSEWCAAF
;
A
#
# COMPACT_ATOMS: atom_id res chain seq x y z
N MET A 1 -17.34 37.08 -23.44
CA MET A 1 -17.31 35.92 -22.53
C MET A 1 -17.53 34.62 -23.31
N CYS A 2 -16.50 34.02 -23.94
CA CYS A 2 -16.64 32.67 -24.54
C CYS A 2 -15.31 31.89 -24.72
N SER A 3 -14.22 32.33 -24.07
CA SER A 3 -12.94 31.57 -24.06
C SER A 3 -12.74 30.72 -22.79
N THR A 4 -13.47 31.00 -21.72
CA THR A 4 -13.27 30.38 -20.39
C THR A 4 -13.68 28.90 -20.35
N MET A 5 -14.73 28.49 -21.08
CA MET A 5 -15.20 27.10 -21.11
C MET A 5 -14.26 26.12 -21.81
N LYS A 6 -13.44 26.60 -22.76
CA LYS A 6 -12.44 25.75 -23.45
C LYS A 6 -11.26 25.45 -22.53
N LEU A 7 -10.80 26.46 -21.79
CA LEU A 7 -9.70 26.29 -20.83
C LEU A 7 -10.10 25.33 -19.71
N LEU A 8 -11.30 25.48 -19.15
CA LEU A 8 -11.81 24.61 -18.09
C LEU A 8 -11.92 23.14 -18.56
N ARG A 9 -12.40 22.90 -19.78
CA ARG A 9 -12.47 21.55 -20.35
C ARG A 9 -11.10 20.92 -20.57
N VAL A 10 -10.13 21.71 -21.04
CA VAL A 10 -8.73 21.25 -21.21
C VAL A 10 -8.11 20.89 -19.86
N LEU A 11 -8.32 21.71 -18.82
CA LEU A 11 -7.80 21.43 -17.47
C LEU A 11 -8.43 20.17 -16.86
N VAL A 12 -9.74 19.97 -17.03
CA VAL A 12 -10.44 18.75 -16.58
C VAL A 12 -9.92 17.52 -17.33
N LEU A 13 -9.76 17.59 -18.65
CA LEU A 13 -9.23 16.48 -19.46
C LEU A 13 -7.77 16.12 -19.14
N ILE A 14 -6.96 17.06 -18.66
CA ILE A 14 -5.58 16.79 -18.21
C ILE A 14 -5.58 16.17 -16.80
N ALA A 15 -6.55 16.51 -15.96
CA ALA A 15 -6.70 15.91 -14.65
C ALA A 15 -7.33 14.50 -14.70
N LEU A 16 -8.20 14.21 -15.67
CA LEU A 16 -8.86 12.90 -15.82
C LEU A 16 -7.89 11.71 -15.84
N PRO A 17 -6.78 11.72 -16.62
CA PRO A 17 -5.77 10.67 -16.58
C PRO A 17 -5.18 10.50 -15.19
N LEU A 18 -4.93 11.59 -14.46
CA LEU A 18 -4.38 11.54 -13.10
C LEU A 18 -5.39 10.96 -12.10
N TYR A 19 -6.69 11.19 -12.29
CA TYR A 19 -7.76 10.55 -11.51
C TYR A 19 -7.96 9.08 -11.88
N CYS A 20 -7.68 8.68 -13.13
CA CYS A 20 -7.73 7.29 -13.58
C CYS A 20 -6.41 6.52 -13.37
N PHE A 21 -5.36 7.18 -12.87
CA PHE A 21 -4.04 6.60 -12.56
C PHE A 21 -3.74 6.55 -11.07
N ALA A 22 -4.76 6.68 -10.20
CA ALA A 22 -4.62 6.20 -8.84
C ALA A 22 -4.44 4.68 -8.94
N GLY A 23 -3.19 4.21 -8.75
CA GLY A 23 -2.92 2.78 -8.64
C GLY A 23 -3.90 2.17 -7.65
N SER A 24 -4.34 0.96 -7.92
CA SER A 24 -5.42 0.28 -7.19
C SER A 24 -5.05 -0.15 -5.76
N GLY A 25 -3.98 0.43 -5.20
CA GLY A 25 -3.53 0.24 -3.83
C GLY A 25 -3.63 1.54 -3.03
N CYS A 26 -4.06 1.44 -1.78
CA CYS A 26 -3.89 2.53 -0.81
C CYS A 26 -2.39 2.68 -0.51
N PRO A 27 -1.75 3.85 -0.72
CA PRO A 27 -0.31 4.01 -0.54
C PRO A 27 0.20 3.60 0.85
N LEU A 28 -0.62 3.81 1.88
CA LEU A 28 -0.32 3.37 3.25
C LEU A 28 -0.27 1.84 3.37
N VAL A 29 -1.20 1.13 2.71
CA VAL A 29 -1.22 -0.34 2.71
C VAL A 29 -0.05 -0.90 1.91
N GLU A 30 0.32 -0.25 0.79
CA GLU A 30 1.54 -0.60 0.05
C GLU A 30 2.79 -0.46 0.91
N GLU A 31 2.91 0.62 1.69
CA GLU A 31 4.03 0.81 2.61
C GLU A 31 4.06 -0.25 3.72
N VAL A 32 2.89 -0.62 4.28
CA VAL A 32 2.77 -1.72 5.25
C VAL A 32 3.26 -3.04 4.64
N VAL A 33 2.84 -3.37 3.42
CA VAL A 33 3.28 -4.58 2.72
C VAL A 33 4.79 -4.56 2.50
N ASN A 34 5.33 -3.45 1.98
CA ASN A 34 6.77 -3.31 1.72
C ASN A 34 7.60 -3.49 2.99
N LYS A 35 7.21 -2.84 4.09
CA LYS A 35 7.91 -2.99 5.39
C LYS A 35 7.71 -4.38 6.00
N THR A 36 6.59 -5.04 5.74
CA THR A 36 6.35 -6.41 6.20
C THR A 36 7.32 -7.38 5.53
N ILE A 37 7.45 -7.31 4.20
CA ILE A 37 8.25 -8.27 3.42
C ILE A 37 9.74 -7.92 3.34
N ASP A 38 10.16 -6.72 3.74
CA ASP A 38 11.58 -6.35 3.76
C ASP A 38 12.31 -7.03 4.93
N SER A 39 13.28 -7.89 4.62
CA SER A 39 14.10 -8.61 5.61
C SER A 39 15.05 -7.71 6.40
N GLN A 40 15.29 -6.48 5.95
CA GLN A 40 16.14 -5.49 6.62
C GLN A 40 15.37 -4.67 7.67
N VAL A 41 14.03 -4.65 7.60
CA VAL A 41 13.20 -3.96 8.59
C VAL A 41 13.10 -4.82 9.85
N SER A 42 13.56 -4.27 10.98
CA SER A 42 13.48 -4.95 12.28
C SER A 42 12.05 -5.01 12.83
N VAL A 43 11.81 -5.87 13.83
CA VAL A 43 10.52 -5.93 14.55
C VAL A 43 10.20 -4.59 15.22
N ASP A 44 11.18 -3.97 15.89
CA ASP A 44 11.00 -2.68 16.57
C ASP A 44 10.69 -1.55 15.59
N GLU A 45 11.38 -1.50 14.45
CA GLU A 45 11.10 -0.53 13.39
C GLU A 45 9.67 -0.71 12.85
N TYR A 46 9.28 -1.95 12.57
CA TYR A 46 7.94 -2.27 12.08
C TYR A 46 6.85 -1.90 13.10
N GLN A 47 7.05 -2.21 14.39
CA GLN A 47 6.11 -1.82 15.45
C GLN A 47 6.01 -0.31 15.61
N THR A 48 7.12 0.42 15.48
CA THR A 48 7.14 1.89 15.52
C THR A 48 6.32 2.46 14.37
N PHE A 49 6.49 1.94 13.16
CA PHE A 49 5.71 2.31 12.00
C PHE A 49 4.21 2.01 12.18
N MET A 50 3.88 0.85 12.76
CA MET A 50 2.50 0.40 12.96
C MET A 50 1.81 1.02 14.19
N LYS A 51 2.53 1.77 15.03
CA LYS A 51 2.00 2.29 16.30
C LYS A 51 0.70 3.09 16.17
N PRO A 52 0.49 3.94 15.13
CA PRO A 52 -0.77 4.66 14.95
C PRO A 52 -2.01 3.75 14.76
N PHE A 53 -1.80 2.48 14.41
CA PHE A 53 -2.86 1.49 14.16
C PHE A 53 -3.03 0.50 15.32
N SER A 54 -2.23 0.63 16.38
CA SER A 54 -2.26 -0.25 17.54
C SER A 54 -2.87 0.45 18.74
N ASN A 55 -4.07 0.02 19.14
CA ASN A 55 -4.84 0.64 20.22
C ASN A 55 -4.68 -0.06 21.57
N ASP A 56 -4.01 -1.21 21.61
CA ASP A 56 -3.93 -2.04 22.81
C ASP A 56 -2.69 -2.97 22.80
N PRO A 57 -2.28 -3.50 23.97
CA PRO A 57 -1.10 -4.38 24.08
C PRO A 57 -1.22 -5.71 23.33
N ILE A 58 -2.43 -6.20 23.07
CA ILE A 58 -2.65 -7.45 22.31
C ILE A 58 -2.35 -7.17 20.83
N THR A 59 -2.83 -6.04 20.30
CA THR A 59 -2.52 -5.59 18.94
C THR A 59 -1.02 -5.32 18.76
N ASP A 60 -0.37 -4.66 19.73
CA ASP A 60 1.09 -4.44 19.72
C ASP A 60 1.87 -5.77 19.61
N LYS A 61 1.43 -6.79 20.36
CA LYS A 61 2.03 -8.13 20.32
C LYS A 61 1.76 -8.84 18.99
N ALA A 62 0.55 -8.74 18.45
CA ALA A 62 0.20 -9.34 17.17
C ALA A 62 1.02 -8.75 16.02
N ILE A 63 1.28 -7.44 16.04
CA ILE A 63 2.14 -6.75 15.06
C ILE A 63 3.59 -7.28 15.12
N ALA A 64 4.15 -7.45 16.32
CA ALA A 64 5.48 -8.05 16.48
C ALA A 64 5.52 -9.48 15.92
N GLN A 65 4.57 -10.32 16.34
CA GLN A 65 4.50 -11.71 15.90
C GLN A 65 4.31 -11.84 14.38
N LEU A 66 3.52 -10.95 13.77
CA LEU A 66 3.38 -10.88 12.33
C LEU A 66 4.74 -10.64 11.67
N LYS A 67 5.49 -9.63 12.12
CA LYS A 67 6.80 -9.32 11.54
C LYS A 67 7.81 -10.46 11.76
N GLU A 68 7.86 -11.03 12.96
CA GLU A 68 8.70 -12.19 13.26
C GLU A 68 8.42 -13.35 12.30
N CYS A 69 7.15 -13.68 12.04
CA CYS A 69 6.78 -14.70 11.07
C CYS A 69 7.36 -14.44 9.67
N PHE A 70 7.30 -13.21 9.19
CA PHE A 70 7.87 -12.83 7.89
C PHE A 70 9.41 -12.91 7.88
N LEU A 71 10.07 -12.52 8.97
CA LEU A 71 11.53 -12.64 9.10
C LEU A 71 12.03 -14.10 9.10
N THR A 72 11.16 -15.07 9.36
CA THR A 72 11.51 -16.51 9.23
C THR A 72 11.35 -17.06 7.80
N GLN A 73 10.80 -16.29 6.87
CA GLN A 73 10.60 -16.73 5.49
C GLN A 73 11.86 -16.55 4.64
N SER A 74 11.97 -17.29 3.55
CA SER A 74 13.04 -17.09 2.56
C SER A 74 12.80 -15.83 1.72
N ASP A 75 13.87 -15.26 1.17
CA ASP A 75 13.79 -14.11 0.25
C ASP A 75 12.88 -14.40 -0.96
N GLU A 76 12.87 -15.65 -1.45
CA GLU A 76 11.96 -16.09 -2.50
C GLU A 76 10.49 -15.96 -2.07
N THR A 77 10.15 -16.46 -0.89
CA THR A 77 8.78 -16.36 -0.35
C THR A 77 8.38 -14.90 -0.14
N LEU A 78 9.28 -14.08 0.40
CA LEU A 78 9.05 -12.64 0.61
C LEU A 78 8.77 -11.92 -0.72
N SER A 79 9.57 -12.22 -1.75
CA SER A 79 9.35 -11.71 -3.12
C SER A 79 7.99 -12.16 -3.67
N LYS A 80 7.60 -13.42 -3.46
CA LYS A 80 6.32 -13.96 -3.94
C LYS A 80 5.12 -13.34 -3.24
N VAL A 81 5.23 -12.96 -1.97
CA VAL A 81 4.17 -12.18 -1.30
C VAL A 81 4.02 -10.80 -1.95
N GLY A 82 5.12 -10.12 -2.28
CA GLY A 82 5.08 -8.86 -3.03
C GLY A 82 4.38 -9.01 -4.39
N GLU A 83 4.75 -10.02 -5.18
CA GLU A 83 4.09 -10.34 -6.45
C GLU A 83 2.59 -10.65 -6.27
N MET A 84 2.23 -11.41 -5.24
CA MET A 84 0.84 -11.73 -4.92
C MET A 84 0.03 -10.46 -4.64
N MET A 85 0.55 -9.53 -3.84
CA MET A 85 -0.13 -8.26 -3.53
C MET A 85 -0.29 -7.39 -4.78
N ASP A 86 0.72 -7.32 -5.65
CA ASP A 86 0.64 -6.61 -6.93
C ASP A 86 -0.48 -7.17 -7.84
N ILE A 87 -0.61 -8.50 -7.91
CA ILE A 87 -1.71 -9.17 -8.64
C ILE A 87 -3.06 -8.81 -8.02
N ILE A 88 -3.18 -8.81 -6.69
CA ILE A 88 -4.42 -8.46 -5.99
C ILE A 88 -4.82 -7.02 -6.31
N TYR A 89 -3.90 -6.06 -6.20
CA TYR A 89 -4.19 -4.67 -6.52
C TYR A 89 -4.61 -4.53 -7.98
N LYS A 90 -3.90 -5.14 -8.93
CA LYS A 90 -4.24 -5.03 -10.36
C LYS A 90 -5.48 -5.81 -10.79
N SER A 91 -6.13 -6.56 -9.88
CA SER A 91 -7.32 -7.33 -10.20
C SER A 91 -8.54 -6.43 -10.44
N GLU A 92 -9.44 -6.86 -11.32
CA GLU A 92 -10.73 -6.19 -11.57
C GLU A 92 -11.56 -6.04 -10.28
N TRP A 93 -11.36 -6.93 -9.31
CA TRP A 93 -12.03 -6.92 -8.02
C TRP A 93 -11.55 -5.80 -7.11
N CYS A 94 -10.26 -5.47 -7.16
CA CYS A 94 -9.70 -4.36 -6.39
C CYS A 94 -9.94 -3.02 -7.10
N ALA A 95 -9.90 -2.99 -8.44
CA ALA A 95 -10.17 -1.80 -9.24
C ALA A 95 -11.59 -1.22 -9.06
N ALA A 96 -12.51 -1.99 -8.48
CA ALA A 96 -13.85 -1.52 -8.13
C ALA A 96 -13.89 -0.61 -6.88
N PHE A 97 -12.78 -0.49 -6.15
CA PHE A 97 -12.62 0.28 -4.91
C PHE A 97 -11.54 1.35 -5.05
#